data_AF-A0A2V5ZBX3-F1
#
_entry.id   AF-A0A2V5ZBX3-F1
#
_cell.length_a   1.000
_cell.length_b   1.000
_cell.length_c   1.000
_cell.angle_alpha   90.00
_cell.angle_beta   90.00
_cell.angle_gamma   90.00
#
_symmetry.space_group_name_H-M   'P 1'
#
loop_
_entity.id
_entity.type
_entity.pdbx_description
1 polymer ?
#
loop_
_entity_poly.entity_id
_entity_poly.type
_entity_poly.pdbx_seq_one_letter_code
_entity_poly.pdbx_strand_id
1 'polypeptide(L)'
;MSNATKRAILRWIHLIFAIPIIGYVYSPFAELPNYALIVRYVAFPVILLSGLWMYAGAIFAFIGVAVWLGANQLFGFGPALLSLIVLLIARKVWFVIRARRST
;
A
#
# COMPACT_ATOMS: atom_id res chain seq x y z
N MET A 1 -22.19 -3.02 -8.85
CA MET A 1 -21.48 -1.74 -9.04
C MET A 1 -20.70 -1.77 -10.35
N SER A 2 -20.72 -0.70 -11.16
CA SER A 2 -19.95 -0.66 -12.41
C SER A 2 -18.43 -0.62 -12.14
N ASN A 3 -17.63 -1.10 -13.09
CA ASN A 3 -16.17 -1.02 -13.00
C ASN A 3 -15.65 0.43 -12.94
N ALA A 4 -16.35 1.37 -13.58
CA ALA A 4 -16.03 2.80 -13.52
C ALA A 4 -16.28 3.36 -12.13
N THR A 5 -17.44 3.06 -11.54
CA THR A 5 -17.80 3.46 -10.17
C THR A 5 -16.81 2.90 -9.16
N LYS A 6 -16.42 1.62 -9.28
CA LYS A 6 -15.42 0.99 -8.41
C LYS A 6 -14.08 1.74 -8.41
N ARG A 7 -13.57 2.05 -9.60
CA ARG A 7 -12.29 2.76 -9.75
C ARG A 7 -12.36 4.18 -9.21
N ALA A 8 -13.49 4.87 -9.39
CA ALA A 8 -13.70 6.20 -8.85
C ALA A 8 -13.64 6.20 -7.31
N ILE A 9 -14.35 5.26 -6.68
CA ILE A 9 -14.34 5.12 -5.21
C ILE A 9 -12.93 4.84 -4.69
N LEU A 10 -12.24 3.84 -5.24
CA LEU A 10 -10.88 3.49 -4.78
C LEU A 10 -9.90 4.66 -4.95
N ARG A 11 -10.01 5.41 -6.05
CA ARG A 11 -9.17 6.59 -6.30
C ARG A 11 -9.45 7.70 -5.27
N TRP A 12 -10.71 8.01 -5.00
CA TRP A 12 -11.06 9.02 -4.02
C TRP A 12 -10.57 8.65 -2.62
N ILE A 13 -10.70 7.38 -2.22
CA ILE A 13 -10.12 6.88 -0.97
C ILE A 13 -8.60 7.10 -0.97
N HIS A 14 -7.91 6.71 -2.05
CA HIS A 14 -6.46 6.87 -2.16
C HIS A 14 -6.00 8.32 -2.01
N LEU A 15 -6.70 9.26 -2.67
CA LEU A 15 -6.39 10.68 -2.64
C LEU A 15 -6.68 11.32 -1.28
N ILE A 16 -7.82 11.00 -0.66
CA ILE A 16 -8.19 11.55 0.66
C ILE A 16 -7.18 11.11 1.72
N PHE A 17 -6.81 9.82 1.74
CA PHE A 17 -5.87 9.31 2.72
C PHE A 17 -4.41 9.71 2.45
N ALA A 18 -4.09 10.21 1.25
CA ALA A 18 -2.79 10.82 0.96
C ALA A 18 -2.58 12.14 1.71
N ILE A 19 -3.65 12.87 2.03
CA ILE A 19 -3.57 14.17 2.70
C ILE A 19 -2.85 14.08 4.06
N PRO A 20 -3.24 13.18 4.99
CA PRO A 20 -2.48 12.98 6.23
C PRO A 20 -1.01 12.62 5.99
N ILE A 21 -0.68 11.82 4.97
CA ILE A 21 0.73 11.46 4.73
C ILE A 21 1.54 12.68 4.32
N ILE A 22 1.00 13.51 3.42
CA ILE A 22 1.63 14.76 3.00
C ILE A 22 1.80 15.69 4.21
N GLY A 23 0.75 15.87 5.01
CA GLY A 23 0.80 16.69 6.22
C GLY A 23 1.88 16.22 7.20
N TYR A 24 2.06 14.90 7.34
CA TYR A 24 3.11 14.33 8.19
C TYR A 24 4.52 14.54 7.64
N VAL A 25 4.72 14.42 6.32
CA VAL A 25 6.03 14.60 5.67
C VAL A 25 6.52 16.05 5.78
N TYR A 26 5.61 17.03 5.71
CA TYR A 26 5.96 18.45 5.71
C TYR A 26 5.75 19.15 7.07
N SER A 27 5.37 18.40 8.11
CA SER A 27 5.18 18.94 9.46
C SER A 27 6.48 18.88 10.29
N PRO A 28 6.67 19.82 11.24
CA PRO A 28 7.67 19.65 12.29
C PRO A 28 7.33 18.43 13.17
N PHE A 29 8.14 17.37 13.09
CA PHE A 29 7.90 16.11 13.82
C PHE A 29 7.77 16.29 15.34
N ALA A 30 8.43 17.29 15.91
CA ALA A 30 8.40 17.58 17.35
C ALA A 30 7.01 17.99 17.86
N GLU A 31 6.15 18.49 16.98
CA GLU A 31 4.84 19.07 17.36
C GLU A 31 3.68 18.06 17.26
N LEU A 32 3.91 16.88 16.64
CA LEU A 32 2.85 15.95 16.26
C LEU A 32 3.08 14.50 16.72
N PRO A 33 3.19 14.22 18.04
CA PRO A 33 3.52 12.89 18.55
C PRO A 33 2.50 11.80 18.15
N ASN A 34 1.23 12.14 18.02
CA ASN A 34 0.17 11.18 17.68
C ASN A 34 0.02 10.92 16.18
N TYR A 35 0.65 11.75 15.33
CA TYR A 35 0.41 11.74 13.90
C TYR A 35 1.17 10.60 13.20
N ALA A 36 2.34 10.24 13.74
CA ALA A 36 3.10 9.07 13.31
C ALA A 36 2.27 7.77 13.41
N LEU A 37 1.46 7.63 14.46
CA LEU A 37 0.66 6.43 14.70
C LEU A 37 -0.51 6.33 13.70
N ILE A 38 -1.19 7.46 13.44
CA ILE A 38 -2.26 7.55 12.45
C ILE A 38 -1.72 7.25 11.04
N VAL A 39 -0.59 7.84 10.67
CA VAL A 39 0.00 7.62 9.34
C VAL A 39 0.44 6.17 9.16
N ARG A 40 1.11 5.60 10.16
CA ARG A 40 1.68 4.24 10.08
C ARG A 40 0.63 3.14 10.05
N TYR A 41 -0.44 3.26 10.84
CA TYR A 41 -1.43 2.19 11.02
C TYR A 41 -2.78 2.42 10.37
N VAL A 42 -3.07 3.65 9.91
CA VAL A 42 -4.34 3.98 9.25
C VAL A 42 -4.11 4.49 7.84
N ALA A 43 -3.45 5.64 7.69
CA ALA A 43 -3.38 6.29 6.39
C ALA A 43 -2.59 5.48 5.36
N PHE A 44 -1.39 5.03 5.72
CA PHE A 44 -0.55 4.26 4.81
C PHE A 44 -1.16 2.90 4.43
N PRO A 45 -1.69 2.07 5.37
CA PRO A 45 -2.37 0.84 5.00
C PRO A 45 -3.57 1.05 4.07
N VAL A 46 -4.36 2.12 4.25
CA VAL A 46 -5.51 2.42 3.39
C VAL A 46 -5.07 2.86 1.98
N ILE A 47 -4.01 3.67 1.87
CA ILE A 47 -3.41 4.02 0.58
C ILE A 47 -2.86 2.77 -0.11
N LEU A 48 -2.10 1.95 0.62
CA LEU A 48 -1.51 0.72 0.09
C LEU A 48 -2.61 -0.22 -0.43
N LEU A 49 -3.68 -0.42 0.35
CA LEU A 49 -4.82 -1.25 -0.03
C LEU A 49 -5.49 -0.72 -1.31
N SER A 50 -5.89 0.56 -1.31
CA SER A 50 -6.61 1.17 -2.43
C SER A 50 -5.77 1.19 -3.71
N GLY A 51 -4.48 1.52 -3.60
CA GLY A 51 -3.54 1.53 -4.72
C GLY A 51 -3.32 0.14 -5.30
N LEU A 52 -2.96 -0.83 -4.46
CA LEU A 52 -2.77 -2.22 -4.92
C LEU A 52 -4.06 -2.82 -5.46
N TRP A 53 -5.22 -2.46 -4.92
CA TRP A 53 -6.49 -2.94 -5.47
C TRP A 53 -6.69 -2.41 -6.89
N MET A 54 -6.45 -1.12 -7.13
CA MET A 54 -6.58 -0.51 -8.45
C MET A 54 -5.65 -1.14 -9.51
N TYR A 55 -4.40 -1.44 -9.16
CA TYR A 55 -3.38 -1.88 -10.14
C TYR A 55 -3.08 -3.39 -10.14
N ALA A 56 -3.40 -4.09 -9.05
CA ALA A 56 -3.04 -5.50 -8.85
C ALA A 56 -4.20 -6.40 -8.44
N GLY A 57 -5.37 -5.84 -8.16
CA GLY A 57 -6.56 -6.56 -7.74
C GLY A 57 -6.66 -6.74 -6.22
N ALA A 58 -7.86 -7.11 -5.77
CA ALA A 58 -8.21 -7.13 -4.35
C ALA A 58 -7.31 -8.06 -3.53
N ILE A 59 -7.12 -9.30 -4.01
CA ILE A 59 -6.36 -10.33 -3.29
C ILE A 59 -4.93 -9.85 -3.02
N PHE A 60 -4.27 -9.32 -4.06
CA PHE A 60 -2.90 -8.83 -3.92
C PHE A 60 -2.81 -7.60 -2.99
N ALA A 61 -3.84 -6.77 -2.97
CA ALA A 61 -3.92 -5.65 -2.04
C ALA A 61 -3.99 -6.10 -0.59
N PHE A 62 -4.84 -7.09 -0.26
CA PHE A 62 -4.91 -7.65 1.08
C PHE A 62 -3.60 -8.31 1.50
N ILE A 63 -2.97 -9.06 0.61
CA ILE A 63 -1.65 -9.66 0.87
C ILE A 63 -0.62 -8.55 1.15
N GLY A 64 -0.57 -7.50 0.33
CA GLY A 64 0.35 -6.39 0.52
C GLY A 64 0.18 -5.70 1.87
N VAL A 65 -1.06 -5.45 2.29
CA VAL A 65 -1.35 -4.85 3.61
C VAL A 65 -0.97 -5.80 4.75
N ALA A 66 -1.29 -7.07 4.65
CA ALA A 66 -0.95 -8.06 5.68
C ALA A 66 0.57 -8.18 5.84
N VAL A 67 1.31 -8.25 4.72
CA VAL A 67 2.77 -8.27 4.70
C VAL A 67 3.34 -6.99 5.30
N TRP A 68 2.83 -5.82 4.91
CA TRP A 68 3.23 -4.54 5.48
C TRP A 68 3.07 -4.52 7.00
N LEU A 69 1.87 -4.83 7.49
CA LEU A 69 1.57 -4.78 8.93
C LEU A 69 2.41 -5.80 9.70
N GLY A 70 2.50 -7.04 9.21
CA GLY A 70 3.30 -8.09 9.85
C GLY A 70 4.78 -7.72 9.92
N ALA A 71 5.37 -7.30 8.80
CA ALA A 71 6.78 -6.91 8.76
C ALA A 71 7.07 -5.67 9.62
N ASN A 72 6.16 -4.69 9.60
CA ASN A 72 6.30 -3.46 10.34
C ASN A 72 6.17 -3.66 11.87
N GLN A 73 5.34 -4.61 12.31
CA GLN A 73 5.17 -4.95 13.73
C GLN A 73 6.33 -5.80 14.26
N LEU A 74 6.84 -6.75 13.45
CA LEU A 74 7.87 -7.69 13.88
C LEU A 74 9.29 -7.14 13.72
N PHE A 75 9.54 -6.35 12.68
CA PHE A 75 10.90 -5.97 12.26
C PHE A 75 11.07 -4.45 12.03
N GLY A 76 10.00 -3.67 12.15
CA GLY A 76 10.02 -2.23 11.94
C GLY A 76 9.90 -1.78 10.47
N PHE A 77 10.06 -0.48 10.24
CA PHE A 77 9.74 0.16 8.95
C PHE A 77 10.63 -0.31 7.79
N GLY A 78 11.95 -0.41 7.99
CA GLY A 78 12.89 -0.76 6.91
C GLY A 78 12.56 -2.12 6.26
N PRO A 79 12.46 -3.20 7.05
CA PRO A 79 12.05 -4.50 6.55
C PRO A 79 10.64 -4.51 5.93
N ALA A 80 9.70 -3.74 6.49
CA ALA A 80 8.37 -3.60 5.91
C ALA A 80 8.40 -2.99 4.51
N LEU A 81 9.20 -1.94 4.31
CA LEU A 81 9.38 -1.33 2.99
C LEU A 81 10.02 -2.32 2.00
N LEU A 82 11.08 -3.02 2.42
CA LEU A 82 11.74 -4.03 1.60
C LEU A 82 10.78 -5.17 1.21
N SER A 83 9.93 -5.60 2.13
CA SER A 83 8.96 -6.67 1.87
C SER A 83 7.98 -6.31 0.76
N LEU A 84 7.52 -5.05 0.68
CA LEU A 84 6.64 -4.58 -0.39
C LEU A 84 7.37 -4.52 -1.74
N ILE A 85 8.62 -4.06 -1.75
CA ILE A 85 9.45 -4.03 -2.96
C ILE A 85 9.63 -5.45 -3.49
N VAL A 86 10.01 -6.39 -2.62
CA VAL A 86 10.18 -7.80 -2.96
C VAL A 86 8.86 -8.39 -3.48
N LEU A 87 7.73 -8.11 -2.84
CA LEU A 87 6.42 -8.59 -3.27
C LEU A 87 6.07 -8.11 -4.69
N LEU A 88 6.35 -6.86 -5.02
CA LEU A 88 6.12 -6.30 -6.36
C LEU A 88 7.06 -6.89 -7.42
N ILE A 89 8.33 -7.07 -7.09
CA ILE A 89 9.31 -7.72 -7.98
C ILE A 89 8.89 -9.17 -8.23
N ALA A 90 8.56 -9.93 -7.19
CA ALA A 90 8.10 -11.31 -7.30
C ALA A 90 6.86 -11.42 -8.19
N ARG A 91 5.87 -10.52 -8.01
CA ARG A 91 4.70 -10.44 -8.88
C ARG A 91 5.09 -10.20 -10.35
N LYS A 92 6.00 -9.27 -10.62
CA LYS A 92 6.47 -8.97 -11.98
C LYS A 92 7.17 -10.18 -12.61
N VAL A 93 8.11 -10.79 -11.89
CA VAL A 93 8.85 -11.98 -12.34
C VAL A 93 7.90 -13.13 -12.65
N TRP A 94 6.92 -13.37 -11.78
CA TRP A 94 5.89 -14.39 -11.99
C TRP A 94 5.12 -14.19 -13.29
N PHE A 95 4.67 -12.97 -13.58
CA PHE A 95 3.97 -12.68 -14.85
C PHE A 95 4.86 -12.93 -16.07
N VAL A 96 6.14 -12.56 -16.01
CA VAL A 96 7.10 -12.82 -17.09
C VAL A 96 7.28 -14.32 -17.32
N ILE A 97 7.46 -15.11 -16.26
CA ILE A 97 7.61 -16.56 -16.36
C ILE A 97 6.34 -17.19 -16.94
N ARG A 98 5.16 -16.78 -16.45
CA ARG A 98 3.88 -17.30 -16.92
C ARG A 98 3.66 -17.03 -18.41
N ALA A 99 4.00 -15.82 -18.88
CA ALA A 99 3.88 -15.47 -20.28
C ALA A 99 4.79 -16.30 -21.20
N ARG A 100 6.00 -16.64 -20.73
CA ARG A 100 6.94 -17.50 -21.47
C ARG A 100 6.51 -18.97 -21.55
N ARG A 101 5.67 -19.46 -20.64
CA ARG A 101 5.18 -20.85 -20.63
C ARG A 101 3.92 -21.06 -21.47
N SER A 102 3.27 -19.97 -21.88
CA SER A 102 2.07 -20.00 -22.73
C SER A 102 2.37 -19.87 -24.23
N THR A 103 3.65 -19.74 -24.59
CA THR A 103 4.17 -19.73 -25.97
C THR A 103 4.88 -21.05 -26.24
#